data_AF-A0A9E6SXP5-F1
#
_entry.id   AF-A0A9E6SXP5-F1
#
_cell.length_a   1.000
_cell.length_b   1.000
_cell.length_c   1.000
_cell.angle_alpha   90.00
_cell.angle_beta   90.00
_cell.angle_gamma   90.00
#
_symmetry.space_group_name_H-M   'P 1'
#
loop_
_entity.id
_entity.type
_entity.pdbx_description
1 polymer ?
#
loop_
_entity_poly.entity_id
_entity_poly.type
_entity_poly.pdbx_seq_one_letter_code
_entity_poly.pdbx_strand_id
1 'polypeptide(L)'
;MPLRKLLISLSLVLSFLSNVAAYAGTMAEDLGAEQYAWAKGRYSLPEDEREDYFAHLQIRAHDLSLKFPNQAAPLIWEGIIKATHAEQSTTVILPTPQG
;
A
#
# COMPACT_ATOMS: atom_id res chain seq x y z
N MET A 1 -25.47 40.47 3.02
CA MET A 1 -25.65 39.01 2.80
C MET A 1 -24.44 38.24 2.24
N PRO A 2 -23.45 38.81 1.51
CA PRO A 2 -22.37 37.98 0.95
C PRO A 2 -21.31 37.59 1.98
N LEU A 3 -21.07 38.43 3.00
CA LEU A 3 -20.03 38.17 4.01
C LEU A 3 -20.31 36.92 4.86
N ARG A 4 -21.57 36.70 5.28
CA ARG A 4 -21.96 35.48 6.01
C ARG A 4 -21.82 34.22 5.15
N LYS A 5 -22.13 34.31 3.85
CA LYS A 5 -21.96 33.21 2.89
C LYS A 5 -20.48 32.92 2.61
N LEU A 6 -19.65 33.96 2.56
CA LEU A 6 -18.20 33.83 2.44
C LEU A 6 -17.59 33.14 3.67
N LEU A 7 -18.01 33.52 4.88
CA LEU A 7 -17.53 32.92 6.13
C LEU A 7 -17.96 31.45 6.29
N ILE A 8 -19.19 31.11 5.87
CA ILE A 8 -19.69 29.72 5.88
C ILE A 8 -18.95 28.88 4.83
N SER A 9 -18.75 29.41 3.62
CA SER A 9 -17.99 28.73 2.56
C SER A 9 -16.53 28.49 3.00
N LEU A 10 -15.90 29.47 3.62
CA LEU A 10 -14.53 29.37 4.12
C LEU A 10 -14.41 28.34 5.25
N SER A 11 -15.37 28.28 6.18
CA SER A 11 -15.38 27.25 7.23
C SER A 11 -15.55 25.84 6.69
N LEU A 12 -16.36 25.67 5.62
CA LEU A 12 -16.57 24.37 4.99
C LEU A 12 -15.31 23.87 4.27
N VAL A 13 -14.58 24.77 3.62
CA VAL A 13 -13.29 24.46 2.98
C VAL A 13 -12.23 24.14 4.04
N LEU A 14 -12.10 24.93 5.11
CA LEU A 14 -11.12 24.69 6.18
C LEU A 14 -11.36 23.35 6.91
N SER A 15 -12.62 22.93 7.03
CA SER A 15 -12.97 21.64 7.65
C SER A 15 -12.55 20.44 6.79
N PHE A 16 -12.51 20.60 5.45
CA PHE A 16 -11.98 19.59 4.53
C PHE A 16 -10.46 19.47 4.59
N LEU A 17 -9.74 20.56 4.85
CA LEU A 17 -8.27 20.55 4.99
C LEU A 17 -7.79 19.96 6.33
N SER A 18 -8.66 19.90 7.34
CA SER A 18 -8.32 19.41 8.68
C SER A 18 -8.09 17.89 8.74
N ASN A 19 -8.36 17.16 7.65
CA ASN A 19 -8.14 15.71 7.54
C ASN A 19 -6.79 15.34 6.93
N VAL A 20 -5.88 16.30 6.73
CA VAL A 20 -4.45 16.00 6.53
C VAL A 20 -3.88 15.65 7.90
N ALA A 21 -4.12 14.40 8.31
CA ALA A 21 -3.52 13.84 9.49
C ALA A 21 -2.00 13.80 9.29
N ALA A 22 -1.29 14.63 10.06
CA ALA A 22 0.16 14.72 10.07
C ALA A 22 0.80 13.48 10.72
N TYR A 23 0.72 12.34 10.03
CA TYR A 23 1.44 11.10 10.36
C TYR A 23 2.64 10.87 9.42
N ALA A 24 3.21 11.97 8.92
CA ALA A 24 4.26 11.94 7.90
C ALA A 24 5.57 11.28 8.35
N GLY A 25 5.82 11.19 9.67
CA GLY A 25 7.06 10.64 10.22
C GLY A 25 7.14 9.12 10.22
N THR A 26 6.07 8.40 10.56
CA THR A 26 6.12 6.93 10.72
C THR A 26 5.47 6.18 9.58
N MET A 27 4.37 6.72 9.03
CA MET A 27 3.67 6.06 7.93
C MET A 27 4.52 6.02 6.65
N ALA A 28 5.17 7.13 6.32
CA ALA A 28 5.95 7.23 5.08
C ALA A 28 7.20 6.33 5.14
N GLU A 29 7.82 6.20 6.31
CA GLU A 29 8.95 5.29 6.54
C GLU A 29 8.52 3.82 6.46
N ASP A 30 7.47 3.44 7.19
CA ASP A 30 6.94 2.08 7.17
C ASP A 30 6.48 1.68 5.75
N LEU A 31 5.79 2.58 5.06
CA LEU A 31 5.36 2.37 3.68
C LEU A 31 6.55 2.28 2.72
N GLY A 32 7.57 3.13 2.89
CA GLY A 32 8.78 3.11 2.08
C GLY A 32 9.56 1.80 2.22
N ALA A 33 9.64 1.26 3.44
CA ALA A 33 10.24 -0.05 3.69
C ALA A 33 9.47 -1.17 2.97
N GLU A 34 8.14 -1.11 2.97
CA GLU A 34 7.27 -2.08 2.30
C GLU A 34 7.39 -2.01 0.77
N GLN A 35 7.46 -0.81 0.21
CA GLN A 35 7.70 -0.57 -1.22
C GLN A 35 9.06 -1.10 -1.68
N TYR A 36 10.10 -0.84 -0.88
CA TYR A 36 11.44 -1.36 -1.15
C TYR A 36 11.48 -2.89 -1.09
N ALA A 37 10.82 -3.49 -0.10
CA ALA A 37 10.73 -4.94 0.03
C ALA A 37 9.98 -5.56 -1.16
N TRP A 38 8.87 -4.97 -1.61
CA TRP A 38 8.18 -5.42 -2.82
C TRP A 38 9.11 -5.38 -4.04
N ALA A 39 9.85 -4.29 -4.25
CA ALA A 39 10.77 -4.16 -5.38
C ALA A 39 11.90 -5.21 -5.33
N LYS A 40 12.47 -5.44 -4.14
CA LYS A 40 13.49 -6.48 -3.92
C LYS A 40 12.94 -7.87 -4.25
N GLY A 41 11.77 -8.21 -3.73
CA GLY A 41 11.12 -9.49 -3.99
C GLY A 41 10.84 -9.70 -5.48
N ARG A 42 10.34 -8.68 -6.17
CA ARG A 42 9.94 -8.77 -7.57
C ARG A 42 11.12 -8.88 -8.53
N TYR A 43 12.17 -8.11 -8.29
CA TYR A 43 13.23 -7.92 -9.28
C TYR A 43 14.58 -8.55 -8.90
N SER A 44 14.80 -8.87 -7.63
CA SER A 44 16.11 -9.31 -7.15
C SER A 44 16.14 -10.71 -6.56
N LEU A 45 15.00 -11.27 -6.15
CA LEU A 45 14.96 -12.64 -5.64
C LEU A 45 14.85 -13.69 -6.76
N PRO A 46 15.48 -14.87 -6.59
CA PRO A 46 15.22 -16.06 -7.39
C PRO A 46 13.74 -16.43 -7.38
N GLU A 47 13.21 -16.97 -8.49
CA GLU A 47 11.79 -17.23 -8.67
C GLU A 47 11.21 -18.25 -7.66
N ASP A 48 12.01 -19.25 -7.30
CA ASP A 48 11.70 -20.27 -6.31
C ASP A 48 11.61 -19.74 -4.87
N GLU A 49 12.19 -18.57 -4.59
CA GLU A 49 12.10 -17.92 -3.27
C GLU A 49 10.97 -16.87 -3.20
N ARG A 50 10.39 -16.48 -4.34
CA ARG A 50 9.46 -15.34 -4.41
C ARG A 50 8.13 -15.61 -3.74
N GLU A 51 7.56 -16.80 -3.87
CA GLU A 51 6.24 -17.11 -3.29
C GLU A 51 6.25 -16.93 -1.77
N ASP A 52 7.16 -17.62 -1.07
CA ASP A 52 7.31 -17.51 0.38
C ASP A 52 7.62 -16.08 0.82
N TYR A 53 8.49 -15.38 0.07
CA TYR A 53 8.80 -13.98 0.35
C TYR A 53 7.56 -13.08 0.28
N PHE A 54 6.76 -13.21 -0.78
CA PHE A 54 5.55 -12.42 -0.97
C PHE A 54 4.43 -12.83 0.01
N ALA A 55 4.37 -14.09 0.45
CA ALA A 55 3.48 -14.53 1.51
C ALA A 55 3.75 -13.79 2.82
N HIS A 56 5.03 -13.65 3.21
CA HIS A 56 5.42 -12.87 4.38
C HIS A 56 5.20 -11.37 4.20
N LEU A 57 5.51 -10.84 3.02
CA LEU A 57 5.32 -9.42 2.72
C LEU A 57 3.84 -9.03 2.79
N GLN A 58 2.94 -9.86 2.27
CA GLN A 58 1.51 -9.61 2.32
C GLN A 58 0.99 -9.40 3.75
N ILE A 59 1.52 -10.13 4.73
CA ILE A 59 1.13 -9.98 6.15
C ILE A 59 1.51 -8.60 6.66
N ARG A 60 2.74 -8.13 6.37
CA ARG A 60 3.20 -6.80 6.78
C ARG A 60 2.41 -5.68 6.13
N ALA A 61 2.09 -5.82 4.84
CA ALA A 61 1.26 -4.86 4.13
C ALA A 61 -0.15 -4.75 4.74
N HIS A 62 -0.73 -5.88 5.16
CA HIS A 62 -2.01 -5.91 5.86
C HIS A 62 -1.92 -5.23 7.24
N ASP A 63 -0.88 -5.52 8.02
CA ASP A 63 -0.67 -4.86 9.32
C ASP A 63 -0.52 -3.33 9.15
N LEU A 64 0.16 -2.89 8.09
CA LEU A 64 0.32 -1.48 7.77
C LEU A 64 -1.02 -0.81 7.39
N SER A 65 -1.88 -1.53 6.65
CA SER A 65 -3.22 -1.02 6.30
C SER A 65 -4.14 -0.94 7.52
N LEU A 66 -4.04 -1.89 8.46
CA LEU A 66 -4.74 -1.84 9.75
C LEU A 66 -4.25 -0.69 10.63
N LYS A 67 -2.94 -0.40 10.62
CA LYS A 67 -2.36 0.74 11.35
C LYS A 67 -2.81 2.09 10.79
N PHE A 68 -3.07 2.16 9.49
CA PHE A 68 -3.43 3.40 8.79
C PHE A 68 -4.68 3.23 7.90
N PRO A 69 -5.85 2.93 8.48
CA PRO A 69 -7.03 2.47 7.73
C PRO A 69 -7.71 3.54 6.87
N ASN A 70 -7.47 4.82 7.16
CA ASN A 70 -8.03 5.95 6.42
C ASN A 70 -7.03 6.54 5.40
N GLN A 71 -5.88 5.90 5.21
CA GLN A 71 -4.85 6.36 4.29
C GLN A 71 -4.87 5.49 3.04
N ALA A 72 -5.03 6.13 1.88
CA ALA A 72 -5.13 5.42 0.62
C ALA A 72 -3.85 4.64 0.28
N ALA A 73 -2.67 5.18 0.59
CA ALA A 73 -1.41 4.61 0.16
C ALA A 73 -1.14 3.20 0.75
N PRO A 74 -1.25 2.95 2.07
CA PRO A 74 -1.17 1.59 2.62
C PRO A 74 -2.17 0.59 2.01
N LEU A 75 -3.42 1.02 1.80
CA LEU A 75 -4.47 0.17 1.21
C LEU A 75 -4.15 -0.23 -0.25
N ILE A 76 -3.67 0.73 -1.04
CA ILE A 76 -3.26 0.49 -2.43
C ILE A 76 -2.09 -0.50 -2.47
N TRP A 77 -1.09 -0.30 -1.62
CA TRP A 77 0.09 -1.17 -1.58
C TRP A 77 -0.22 -2.58 -1.09
N GLU A 78 -1.12 -2.75 -0.11
CA GLU A 78 -1.64 -4.08 0.25
C GLU A 78 -2.24 -4.79 -0.98
N GLY A 79 -3.05 -4.07 -1.77
CA GLY A 79 -3.62 -4.60 -3.01
C GLY A 79 -2.57 -5.05 -4.02
N ILE A 80 -1.55 -4.22 -4.27
CA ILE A 80 -0.44 -4.53 -5.19
C ILE A 80 0.32 -5.78 -4.75
N ILE A 81 0.65 -5.87 -3.45
CA ILE A 81 1.40 -7.00 -2.89
C ILE A 81 0.58 -8.29 -2.96
N LYS A 82 -0.72 -8.25 -2.63
CA LYS A 82 -1.63 -9.40 -2.76
C LYS A 82 -1.75 -9.89 -4.21
N ALA A 83 -1.88 -8.98 -5.17
CA ALA A 83 -1.93 -9.33 -6.59
C ALA A 83 -0.61 -9.96 -7.05
N THR A 84 0.53 -9.43 -6.60
CA THR A 84 1.86 -9.97 -6.93
C THR A 84 2.04 -11.37 -6.34
N HIS A 85 1.63 -11.59 -5.09
CA HIS A 85 1.70 -12.89 -4.44
C HIS A 85 0.86 -13.93 -5.20
N ALA A 86 -0.38 -13.58 -5.56
CA ALA A 86 -1.24 -14.46 -6.35
C ALA A 86 -0.63 -14.82 -7.72
N GLU A 87 0.07 -13.88 -8.37
CA GLU A 87 0.84 -14.15 -9.58
C GLU A 87 1.93 -15.21 -9.33
N GLN A 88 2.73 -15.07 -8.26
CA GLN A 88 3.80 -16.03 -7.95
C GLN A 88 3.26 -17.43 -7.64
N SER A 89 2.18 -17.54 -6.84
CA SER A 89 1.55 -18.83 -6.54
C SER A 89 0.92 -19.50 -7.76
N THR A 90 0.58 -18.74 -8.80
CA THR A 90 0.05 -19.30 -10.05
C THR A 90 1.15 -19.91 -10.91
N THR A 91 2.37 -19.35 -10.88
CA THR A 91 3.50 -19.85 -11.65
C THR A 91 3.95 -21.25 -11.22
N VAL A 92 3.82 -21.60 -9.94
CA VAL A 92 4.22 -22.91 -9.41
C VAL A 92 3.37 -24.08 -9.95
N ILE A 93 2.17 -23.80 -10.49
CA ILE A 93 1.23 -24.85 -10.94
C ILE A 93 1.36 -25.18 -12.44
N LEU A 94 2.06 -24.36 -13.24
CA LEU A 94 2.27 -24.66 -14.65
C LEU A 94 3.59 -25.42 -14.84
N PRO A 95 3.58 -26.71 -15.25
CA PRO A 95 4.80 -27.37 -15.66
C PRO A 95 5.42 -26.59 -16.82
N THR A 96 6.68 -26.20 -16.66
CA THR A 96 7.50 -25.61 -17.72
C THR A 96 7.35 -26.49 -18.97
N PRO A 97 6.96 -25.94 -20.14
CA PRO A 97 6.99 -26.71 -21.37
C PRO A 97 8.45 -27.07 -21.63
N GLN A 98 8.81 -28.33 -21.43
CA GLN A 98 10.06 -28.90 -21.89
C GLN A 98 9.97 -28.93 -23.42
N GLY A 99 10.47 -27.89 -24.07
CA GLY A 99 10.64 -27.77 -25.51
C GLY A 99 12.10 -27.89 -25.88
#